data_AF-A0A4U3A103-F1
#
_entry.id   AF-A0A4U3A103-F1
#
_cell.length_a   1.000
_cell.length_b   1.000
_cell.length_c   1.000
_cell.angle_alpha   90.00
_cell.angle_beta   90.00
_cell.angle_gamma   90.00
#
_symmetry.space_group_name_H-M   'P 1'
#
loop_
_entity.id
_entity.type
_entity.pdbx_description
1 polymer ?
#
loop_
_entity_poly.entity_id
_entity_poly.type
_entity_poly.pdbx_seq_one_letter_code
_entity_poly.pdbx_strand_id
1 'polypeptide(L)'
;MSTLISYFIVFIVISLLLVFVSFKMKKVNLGWIFICCIMLLLGGLIFWLYIGKFEFINDVELFRTLVPMCALVITTTSVIITVQSTNKTALANKETKTETTIMNMIKLNNDIIKDIDKEIFPKVLKQINEEFIDYNFMLRRGREFIRSFFKENQQELLSIINSINLASYDEQLRGTLEYHREKYIKAITKRERRYLHKFWFTVNEMSVGYQIELSKNNKQNILRDPFTSILVQDTDFYKKIKHEYAYKQRVLTHPVQYKEMRIVCDTIFDKYYHELGHFFRNTHRIIKIINSNFEYSDRRKSEYIGILRAQLSEEILLIIFYNAIYSRRGIGLGRELIGNNFFGNDKDFPYYVNSNDPKARKNFQEPQHFRFYSIILPAMDIEIMSTILTTQRKKKVQKLRKEFSDENLIEEFERIYNDNISENFKKSFKRTS
;
A
#
# COMPACT_ATOMS: atom_id res chain seq x y z
N MET A 1 72.88 11.70 -28.34
CA MET A 1 71.99 12.18 -27.26
C MET A 1 70.77 12.96 -27.79
N SER A 2 70.90 13.89 -28.74
CA SER A 2 69.75 14.70 -29.22
C SER A 2 68.68 13.89 -29.99
N THR A 3 69.08 12.86 -30.76
CA THR A 3 68.15 11.97 -31.48
C THR A 3 67.31 11.11 -30.54
N LEU A 4 67.88 10.64 -29.43
CA LEU A 4 67.16 9.85 -28.43
C LEU A 4 66.07 10.67 -27.72
N ILE A 5 66.39 11.93 -27.41
CA ILE A 5 65.46 12.88 -26.78
C ILE A 5 64.30 13.16 -27.74
N SER A 6 64.58 13.31 -29.04
CA SER A 6 63.54 13.45 -30.08
C SER A 6 62.58 12.27 -30.11
N TYR A 7 63.08 11.03 -30.11
CA TYR A 7 62.20 9.84 -30.11
C TYR A 7 61.35 9.72 -28.85
N PHE A 8 61.91 10.07 -27.68
CA PHE A 8 61.17 10.07 -26.42
C PHE A 8 60.05 11.12 -26.39
N ILE A 9 60.32 12.32 -26.93
CA ILE A 9 59.32 13.39 -27.05
C ILE A 9 58.18 12.95 -27.99
N VAL A 10 58.50 12.36 -29.14
CA VAL A 10 57.47 11.86 -30.08
C VAL A 10 56.61 10.76 -29.43
N PHE A 11 57.22 9.85 -28.67
CA PHE A 11 56.48 8.82 -27.94
C PHE A 11 55.53 9.41 -26.87
N ILE A 12 55.97 10.42 -26.12
CA ILE A 12 55.13 11.14 -25.16
C ILE A 12 53.97 11.83 -25.88
N VAL A 13 54.22 12.49 -27.01
CA VAL A 13 53.19 13.20 -27.78
C VAL A 13 52.13 12.23 -28.32
N ILE A 14 52.55 11.09 -28.87
CA ILE A 14 51.62 10.05 -29.36
C ILE A 14 50.80 9.47 -28.21
N SER A 15 51.42 9.23 -27.06
CA SER A 15 50.75 8.74 -25.85
C SER A 15 49.71 9.76 -25.34
N LEU A 16 50.05 11.05 -25.29
CA LEU A 16 49.14 12.13 -24.92
C LEU A 16 47.97 12.28 -25.92
N LEU A 17 48.23 12.11 -27.22
CA LEU A 17 47.19 12.11 -28.26
C LEU A 17 46.21 10.95 -28.10
N LEU A 18 46.70 9.73 -27.83
CA LEU A 18 45.86 8.56 -27.57
C LEU A 18 44.99 8.74 -26.32
N VAL A 19 45.54 9.37 -25.28
CA VAL A 19 44.80 9.74 -24.06
C VAL A 19 43.73 10.77 -24.38
N PHE A 20 44.06 11.81 -25.14
CA PHE A 20 43.12 12.85 -25.53
C PHE A 20 41.97 12.32 -26.40
N VAL A 21 42.26 11.45 -27.38
CA VAL A 21 41.23 10.77 -28.19
C VAL A 21 40.34 9.89 -27.32
N SER A 22 40.92 9.19 -26.34
CA SER A 22 40.18 8.37 -25.38
C SER A 22 39.28 9.20 -24.46
N PHE A 23 39.70 10.41 -24.06
CA PHE A 23 38.88 11.37 -23.30
C PHE A 23 37.70 11.90 -24.11
N LYS A 24 37.88 12.15 -25.42
CA LYS A 24 36.82 12.64 -26.32
C LYS A 24 35.73 11.58 -26.54
N MET A 25 36.10 10.31 -26.48
CA MET A 25 35.21 9.16 -26.44
C MET A 25 34.63 9.00 -25.02
N LYS A 26 33.62 9.82 -24.66
CA LYS A 26 32.93 9.97 -23.35
C LYS A 26 32.38 8.69 -22.64
N LYS A 27 32.89 7.50 -22.91
CA LYS A 27 32.44 6.21 -22.34
C LYS A 27 33.54 5.40 -21.67
N VAL A 28 34.78 5.90 -21.60
CA VAL A 28 35.89 5.19 -20.96
C VAL A 28 36.12 5.71 -19.54
N ASN A 29 36.17 4.80 -18.58
CA ASN A 29 36.36 5.12 -17.18
C ASN A 29 37.80 5.64 -16.93
N LEU A 30 37.95 6.93 -16.58
CA LEU A 30 38.67 7.26 -15.34
C LEU A 30 40.04 6.60 -15.14
N GLY A 31 40.01 5.61 -14.24
CA GLY A 31 41.16 4.85 -13.79
C GLY A 31 41.79 3.95 -14.84
N TRP A 32 41.07 3.55 -15.89
CA TRP A 32 41.66 2.69 -16.93
C TRP A 32 42.54 3.47 -17.90
N ILE A 33 42.16 4.71 -18.22
CA ILE A 33 43.03 5.63 -18.96
C ILE A 33 44.31 5.86 -18.14
N PHE A 34 44.17 6.08 -16.84
CA PHE A 34 45.30 6.24 -15.93
C PHE A 34 46.22 5.01 -15.87
N ILE A 35 45.67 3.79 -15.82
CA ILE A 35 46.45 2.54 -15.88
C ILE A 35 47.19 2.39 -17.21
N CYS A 36 46.53 2.68 -18.34
CA CYS A 36 47.18 2.67 -19.67
C CYS A 36 48.30 3.71 -19.76
N CYS A 37 48.11 4.92 -19.21
CA CYS A 37 49.14 5.94 -19.14
C CYS A 37 50.35 5.47 -18.31
N ILE A 38 50.11 4.87 -17.15
CA ILE A 38 51.18 4.36 -16.28
C ILE A 38 51.96 3.26 -16.99
N MET A 39 51.28 2.33 -17.67
CA MET A 39 51.94 1.25 -18.40
C MET A 39 52.77 1.76 -19.58
N LEU A 40 52.27 2.77 -20.31
CA LEU A 40 53.03 3.43 -21.38
C LEU A 40 54.24 4.20 -20.83
N LEU A 41 54.10 4.88 -19.71
CA LEU A 41 55.21 5.59 -19.05
C LEU A 41 56.26 4.64 -18.50
N LEU A 42 55.85 3.53 -17.87
CA LEU A 42 56.76 2.48 -17.41
C LEU A 42 57.47 1.79 -18.57
N GLY A 43 56.74 1.48 -19.65
CA GLY A 43 57.32 0.92 -20.87
C GLY A 43 58.33 1.86 -21.52
N GLY A 44 58.00 3.15 -21.63
CA GLY A 44 58.91 4.19 -22.14
C GLY A 44 60.14 4.40 -21.25
N LEU A 45 59.98 4.32 -19.92
CA LEU A 45 61.07 4.45 -18.95
C LEU A 45 61.99 3.23 -18.97
N ILE A 46 61.44 2.02 -19.07
CA ILE A 46 62.22 0.78 -19.26
C ILE A 46 62.98 0.85 -20.59
N PHE A 47 62.32 1.27 -21.69
CA PHE A 47 62.96 1.45 -22.99
C PHE A 47 64.10 2.48 -22.94
N TRP A 48 63.90 3.61 -22.26
CA TRP A 48 64.92 4.64 -22.06
C TRP A 48 66.12 4.15 -21.24
N LEU A 49 65.87 3.43 -20.12
CA LEU A 49 66.92 2.81 -19.31
C LEU A 49 67.67 1.71 -20.07
N TYR A 50 66.98 0.97 -20.94
CA TYR A 50 67.57 -0.09 -21.75
C TYR A 50 68.46 0.49 -22.85
N ILE A 51 68.03 1.56 -23.53
CA ILE A 51 68.86 2.25 -24.53
C ILE A 51 70.03 3.00 -23.89
N GLY A 52 69.85 3.60 -22.72
CA GLY A 52 70.93 4.30 -22.01
C GLY A 52 72.10 3.40 -21.60
N LYS A 53 71.91 2.07 -21.61
CA LYS A 53 72.94 1.07 -21.25
C LYS A 53 73.51 0.27 -22.44
N PHE A 54 72.86 0.27 -23.60
CA PHE A 54 73.28 -0.51 -24.77
C PHE A 54 73.52 0.43 -25.96
N GLU A 55 74.75 0.46 -26.46
CA GLU A 55 75.02 0.96 -27.81
C GLU A 55 74.49 -0.09 -28.80
N PHE A 56 73.32 0.14 -29.41
CA PHE A 56 72.79 -0.77 -30.41
C PHE A 56 73.70 -0.76 -31.63
N ILE A 57 74.26 -1.92 -31.97
CA ILE A 57 75.27 -2.04 -33.03
C ILE A 57 74.59 -2.17 -34.40
N ASN A 58 73.34 -2.66 -34.48
CA ASN A 58 72.58 -2.81 -35.74
C ASN A 58 71.06 -2.72 -35.55
N ASP A 59 70.34 -2.30 -36.60
CA ASP A 59 68.86 -2.14 -36.65
C ASP A 59 68.10 -3.42 -36.26
N VAL A 60 68.70 -4.59 -36.45
CA VAL A 60 68.10 -5.90 -36.13
C VAL A 60 67.90 -6.07 -34.62
N GLU A 61 68.82 -5.60 -33.79
CA GLU A 61 68.70 -5.71 -32.32
C GLU A 61 67.67 -4.73 -31.75
N LEU A 62 67.55 -3.55 -32.36
CA LEU A 62 66.50 -2.58 -32.07
C LEU A 62 65.12 -3.16 -32.39
N PHE A 63 64.97 -3.82 -33.54
CA PHE A 63 63.71 -4.46 -33.92
C PHE A 63 63.35 -5.63 -33.00
N ARG A 64 64.34 -6.43 -32.60
CA ARG A 64 64.15 -7.58 -31.70
C ARG A 64 63.67 -7.18 -30.31
N THR A 65 63.94 -5.95 -29.87
CA THR A 65 63.49 -5.41 -28.57
C THR A 65 62.19 -4.61 -28.65
N LEU A 66 61.96 -3.86 -29.74
CA LEU A 66 60.72 -3.11 -29.96
C LEU A 66 59.50 -4.01 -30.19
N VAL A 67 59.65 -5.08 -30.98
CA VAL A 67 58.53 -5.96 -31.33
C VAL A 67 57.85 -6.58 -30.09
N PRO A 68 58.58 -7.14 -29.11
CA PRO A 68 57.98 -7.63 -27.86
C PRO A 68 57.29 -6.55 -27.03
N MET A 69 57.83 -5.33 -27.00
CA MET A 69 57.25 -4.20 -26.25
C MET A 69 55.93 -3.74 -26.87
N CYS A 70 55.89 -3.58 -28.20
CA CYS A 70 54.65 -3.28 -28.92
C CYS A 70 53.62 -4.41 -28.74
N ALA A 71 54.05 -5.67 -28.80
CA ALA A 71 53.18 -6.82 -28.56
C ALA A 71 52.58 -6.79 -27.15
N LEU A 72 53.35 -6.39 -26.13
CA LEU A 72 52.87 -6.29 -24.75
C LEU A 72 51.82 -5.17 -24.58
N VAL A 73 52.02 -4.00 -25.20
CA VAL A 73 51.04 -2.90 -25.19
C VAL A 73 49.75 -3.29 -25.90
N ILE A 74 49.85 -3.92 -27.08
CA ILE A 74 48.69 -4.39 -27.85
C ILE A 74 47.92 -5.46 -27.06
N THR A 75 48.62 -6.42 -26.46
CA THR A 75 48.01 -7.50 -25.67
C THR A 75 47.29 -6.93 -24.45
N THR A 76 47.93 -6.01 -23.71
CA THR A 76 47.34 -5.38 -22.53
C THR A 76 46.08 -4.58 -22.90
N THR A 77 46.14 -3.81 -23.98
CA THR A 77 44.99 -3.01 -24.46
C THR A 77 43.85 -3.93 -24.92
N SER A 78 44.17 -5.02 -25.62
CA SER A 78 43.19 -6.03 -26.08
C SER A 78 42.48 -6.72 -24.92
N VAL A 79 43.20 -7.08 -23.85
CA VAL A 79 42.61 -7.65 -22.62
C VAL A 79 41.67 -6.65 -21.97
N ILE A 80 42.06 -5.38 -21.84
CA ILE A 80 41.21 -4.34 -21.25
C ILE A 80 39.92 -4.15 -22.05
N ILE A 81 40.02 -4.04 -23.38
CA ILE A 81 38.86 -3.92 -24.26
C ILE A 81 37.96 -5.15 -24.13
N THR A 82 38.55 -6.35 -24.10
CA THR A 82 37.80 -7.61 -23.95
C THR A 82 37.05 -7.62 -22.63
N VAL A 83 37.71 -7.32 -21.50
CA VAL A 83 37.09 -7.26 -20.17
C VAL A 83 35.93 -6.25 -20.14
N GLN A 84 36.09 -5.07 -20.73
CA GLN A 84 35.03 -4.07 -20.80
C GLN A 84 33.84 -4.54 -21.66
N SER A 85 34.12 -5.12 -22.83
CA SER A 85 33.09 -5.63 -23.73
C SER A 85 32.31 -6.77 -23.08
N THR A 86 33.00 -7.67 -22.38
CA THR A 86 32.40 -8.80 -21.65
C THR A 86 31.57 -8.30 -20.48
N ASN A 87 32.06 -7.33 -19.70
CA ASN A 87 31.29 -6.75 -18.59
C ASN A 87 30.03 -6.02 -19.08
N LYS A 88 30.15 -5.23 -20.16
CA LYS A 88 29.00 -4.57 -20.78
C LYS A 88 27.98 -5.58 -21.32
N THR A 89 28.45 -6.66 -21.94
CA THR A 89 27.59 -7.74 -22.44
C THR A 89 26.92 -8.48 -21.28
N ALA A 90 27.63 -8.73 -20.18
CA ALA A 90 27.08 -9.35 -18.99
C ALA A 90 26.00 -8.47 -18.33
N LEU A 91 26.21 -7.15 -18.26
CA LEU A 91 25.21 -6.21 -17.77
C LEU A 91 23.98 -6.18 -18.67
N ALA A 92 24.17 -6.07 -20.00
CA ALA A 92 23.06 -6.11 -20.95
C ALA A 92 22.28 -7.43 -20.86
N ASN A 93 22.96 -8.57 -20.78
CA ASN A 93 22.31 -9.87 -20.60
C ASN A 93 21.51 -9.96 -19.29
N LYS A 94 22.01 -9.37 -18.21
CA LYS A 94 21.30 -9.30 -16.92
C LYS A 94 20.05 -8.44 -17.04
N GLU A 95 20.14 -7.27 -17.67
CA GLU A 95 18.98 -6.41 -17.91
C GLU A 95 17.94 -7.14 -18.76
N THR A 96 18.31 -7.67 -19.92
CA THR A 96 17.42 -8.45 -20.80
C THR A 96 16.75 -9.61 -20.06
N LYS A 97 17.49 -10.32 -19.18
CA LYS A 97 16.93 -11.38 -18.35
C LYS A 97 15.87 -10.86 -17.37
N THR A 98 16.11 -9.73 -16.72
CA THR A 98 15.14 -9.08 -15.82
C THR A 98 13.89 -8.66 -16.59
N GLU A 99 14.04 -8.00 -17.74
CA GLU A 99 12.93 -7.56 -18.58
C GLU A 99 12.08 -8.76 -19.05
N THR A 100 12.74 -9.80 -19.55
CA THR A 100 12.08 -11.05 -19.97
C THR A 100 11.34 -11.71 -18.81
N THR A 101 11.94 -11.75 -17.62
CA THR A 101 11.31 -12.31 -16.41
C THR A 101 10.05 -11.54 -16.06
N ILE A 102 10.09 -10.20 -16.03
CA ILE A 102 8.92 -9.37 -15.73
C ILE A 102 7.82 -9.58 -16.76
N MET A 103 8.15 -9.56 -18.05
CA MET A 103 7.18 -9.78 -19.12
C MET A 103 6.55 -11.17 -19.05
N ASN A 104 7.33 -12.21 -18.75
CA ASN A 104 6.81 -13.57 -18.56
C ASN A 104 5.87 -13.66 -17.36
N MET A 105 6.17 -12.97 -16.26
CA MET A 105 5.27 -12.94 -15.11
C MET A 105 3.99 -12.14 -15.37
N ILE A 106 4.06 -11.05 -16.13
CA ILE A 106 2.87 -10.31 -16.58
C ILE A 106 1.99 -11.21 -17.45
N LYS A 107 2.59 -11.94 -18.41
CA LYS A 107 1.86 -12.93 -19.23
C LYS A 107 1.21 -14.00 -18.37
N LEU A 108 1.95 -14.61 -17.46
CA LEU A 108 1.43 -15.59 -16.51
C LEU A 108 0.27 -15.00 -15.69
N ASN A 109 0.34 -13.74 -15.29
CA ASN A 109 -0.76 -13.09 -14.56
C ASN A 109 -2.02 -12.99 -15.40
N ASN A 110 -1.87 -12.61 -16.68
CA ASN A 110 -2.99 -12.56 -17.61
C ASN A 110 -3.60 -13.95 -17.85
N ASP A 111 -2.76 -14.98 -17.94
CA ASP A 111 -3.25 -16.35 -18.07
C ASP A 111 -4.01 -16.81 -16.81
N ILE A 112 -3.50 -16.50 -15.61
CA ILE A 112 -4.24 -16.73 -14.35
C ILE A 112 -5.59 -15.98 -14.36
N ILE A 113 -5.63 -14.74 -14.85
CA ILE A 113 -6.89 -13.98 -14.94
C ILE A 113 -7.89 -14.66 -15.88
N LYS A 114 -7.42 -15.23 -16.99
CA LYS A 114 -8.31 -15.95 -17.94
C LYS A 114 -8.85 -17.25 -17.36
N ASP A 115 -8.09 -17.90 -16.48
CA ASP A 115 -8.51 -19.13 -15.80
C ASP A 115 -9.52 -18.86 -14.68
N ILE A 116 -9.55 -17.64 -14.15
CA ILE A 116 -10.56 -17.20 -13.18
C ILE A 116 -11.87 -16.88 -13.91
N ASP A 117 -12.98 -17.39 -13.39
CA ASP A 117 -14.31 -17.01 -13.89
C ASP A 117 -14.47 -15.47 -13.83
N LYS A 118 -14.71 -14.86 -14.99
CA LYS A 118 -14.81 -13.40 -15.17
C LYS A 118 -15.87 -12.77 -14.27
N GLU A 119 -16.91 -13.52 -13.91
CA GLU A 119 -17.97 -13.05 -13.02
C GLU A 119 -17.53 -12.93 -11.55
N ILE A 120 -16.40 -13.53 -11.16
CA ILE A 120 -15.93 -13.48 -9.77
C ILE A 120 -15.59 -12.05 -9.36
N PHE A 121 -14.87 -11.29 -10.17
CA PHE A 121 -14.47 -9.92 -9.84
C PHE A 121 -15.68 -8.98 -9.58
N PRO A 122 -16.66 -8.85 -10.50
CA PRO A 122 -17.84 -8.03 -10.24
C PRO A 122 -18.69 -8.58 -9.07
N LYS A 123 -18.79 -9.91 -8.93
CA LYS A 123 -19.50 -10.54 -7.80
C LYS A 123 -18.88 -10.20 -6.45
N VAL A 124 -17.56 -10.17 -6.35
CA VAL A 124 -16.85 -9.81 -5.11
C VAL A 124 -17.09 -8.33 -4.79
N LEU A 125 -16.92 -7.42 -5.75
CA LEU A 125 -17.20 -5.99 -5.54
C LEU A 125 -18.64 -5.75 -5.08
N LYS A 126 -19.60 -6.41 -5.74
CA LYS A 126 -21.00 -6.36 -5.38
C LYS A 126 -21.23 -6.83 -3.94
N GLN A 127 -20.64 -7.95 -3.53
CA GLN A 127 -20.79 -8.47 -2.16
C GLN A 127 -20.16 -7.54 -1.10
N ILE A 128 -19.02 -6.91 -1.40
CA ILE A 128 -18.44 -5.90 -0.49
C ILE A 128 -19.42 -4.74 -0.31
N ASN A 129 -20.00 -4.23 -1.40
CA ASN A 129 -20.95 -3.12 -1.34
C ASN A 129 -22.27 -3.50 -0.62
N GLU A 130 -22.84 -4.67 -0.93
CA GLU A 130 -24.08 -5.16 -0.32
C GLU A 130 -23.94 -5.40 1.19
N GLU A 131 -22.75 -5.80 1.67
CA GLU A 131 -22.49 -6.03 3.09
C GLU A 131 -22.72 -4.76 3.94
N PHE A 132 -22.53 -3.55 3.38
CA PHE A 132 -22.83 -2.30 4.11
C PHE A 132 -24.32 -1.96 4.16
N ILE A 133 -25.10 -2.48 3.21
CA ILE A 133 -26.54 -2.27 3.13
C ILE A 133 -27.27 -3.32 3.97
N ASP A 134 -26.64 -4.46 4.26
CA ASP A 134 -27.19 -5.53 5.08
C ASP A 134 -27.53 -5.04 6.50
N TYR A 135 -28.69 -5.46 7.00
CA TYR A 135 -29.10 -5.37 8.40
C TYR A 135 -28.00 -5.85 9.36
N ASN A 136 -27.24 -6.88 9.00
CA ASN A 136 -26.14 -7.41 9.79
C ASN A 136 -25.04 -6.36 10.05
N PHE A 137 -24.81 -5.44 9.12
CA PHE A 137 -23.86 -4.35 9.32
C PHE A 137 -24.36 -3.38 10.40
N MET A 138 -25.61 -2.95 10.32
CA MET A 138 -26.22 -2.09 11.33
C MET A 138 -26.28 -2.79 12.70
N LEU A 139 -26.55 -4.09 12.73
CA LEU A 139 -26.50 -4.92 13.93
C LEU A 139 -25.10 -4.98 14.54
N ARG A 140 -24.05 -5.08 13.73
CA ARG A 140 -22.66 -5.01 14.22
C ARG A 140 -22.38 -3.65 14.84
N ARG A 141 -22.69 -2.55 14.13
CA ARG A 141 -22.54 -1.18 14.64
C ARG A 141 -23.24 -0.97 15.98
N GLY A 142 -24.51 -1.33 16.04
CA GLY A 142 -25.33 -1.22 17.24
C GLY A 142 -24.77 -2.01 18.43
N ARG A 143 -24.32 -3.24 18.18
CA ARG A 143 -23.68 -4.06 19.22
C ARG A 143 -22.38 -3.46 19.73
N GLU A 144 -21.50 -3.01 18.83
CA GLU A 144 -20.23 -2.39 19.21
C GLU A 144 -20.46 -1.09 19.99
N PHE A 145 -21.47 -0.29 19.60
CA PHE A 145 -21.90 0.87 20.37
C PHE A 145 -22.26 0.50 21.82
N ILE A 146 -23.16 -0.47 22.03
CA ILE A 146 -23.56 -0.89 23.39
C ILE A 146 -22.34 -1.42 24.17
N ARG A 147 -21.47 -2.18 23.52
CA ARG A 147 -20.25 -2.70 24.15
C ARG A 147 -19.34 -1.58 24.64
N SER A 148 -19.04 -0.61 23.79
CA SER A 148 -18.18 0.53 24.13
C SER A 148 -18.83 1.40 25.20
N PHE A 149 -20.11 1.72 25.04
CA PHE A 149 -20.86 2.50 26.02
C PHE A 149 -20.85 1.84 27.41
N PHE A 150 -21.09 0.53 27.50
CA PHE A 150 -20.99 -0.21 28.77
C PHE A 150 -19.58 -0.29 29.33
N LYS A 151 -18.55 -0.29 28.48
CA LYS A 151 -17.15 -0.29 28.92
C LYS A 151 -16.78 1.05 29.54
N GLU A 152 -17.15 2.15 28.88
CA GLU A 152 -16.80 3.51 29.28
C GLU A 152 -17.59 3.96 30.52
N ASN A 153 -18.85 3.55 30.65
CA ASN A 153 -19.76 4.02 31.70
C ASN A 153 -20.06 2.96 32.78
N GLN A 154 -19.22 1.91 32.89
CA GLN A 154 -19.52 0.73 33.70
C GLN A 154 -19.89 1.06 35.16
N GLN A 155 -19.05 1.83 35.85
CA GLN A 155 -19.24 2.13 37.28
C GLN A 155 -20.51 2.96 37.52
N GLU A 156 -20.73 3.97 36.69
CA GLU A 156 -21.90 4.85 36.77
C GLU A 156 -23.20 4.07 36.52
N LEU A 157 -23.25 3.25 35.47
CA LEU A 157 -24.43 2.44 35.15
C LEU A 157 -24.77 1.46 36.27
N LEU A 158 -23.75 0.83 36.89
CA LEU A 158 -23.95 -0.05 38.03
C LEU A 158 -24.45 0.72 39.26
N SER A 159 -23.96 1.94 39.49
CA SER A 159 -24.47 2.81 40.55
C SER A 159 -25.96 3.13 40.38
N ILE A 160 -26.38 3.49 39.16
CA ILE A 160 -27.80 3.75 38.83
C ILE A 160 -28.66 2.49 39.05
N ILE A 161 -28.19 1.33 38.60
CA ILE A 161 -28.92 0.07 38.76
C ILE A 161 -29.08 -0.28 40.25
N ASN A 162 -28.03 -0.08 41.05
CA ASN A 162 -28.01 -0.43 42.46
C ASN A 162 -28.76 0.58 43.34
N SER A 163 -28.92 1.83 42.90
CA SER A 163 -29.65 2.86 43.66
C SER A 163 -31.16 2.67 43.65
N ILE A 164 -31.71 1.84 42.76
CA ILE A 164 -33.15 1.55 42.72
C ILE A 164 -33.54 0.82 44.01
N ASN A 165 -34.44 1.40 44.81
CA ASN A 165 -34.92 0.74 46.02
C ASN A 165 -35.98 -0.31 45.66
N LEU A 166 -35.63 -1.60 45.76
CA LEU A 166 -36.56 -2.70 45.51
C LEU A 166 -37.37 -3.11 46.74
N ALA A 167 -37.03 -2.61 47.92
CA ALA A 167 -37.71 -2.98 49.17
C ALA A 167 -39.14 -2.42 49.26
N SER A 168 -39.50 -1.45 48.42
CA SER A 168 -40.84 -0.86 48.37
C SER A 168 -41.87 -1.70 47.60
N TYR A 169 -41.46 -2.80 46.97
CA TYR A 169 -42.32 -3.67 46.17
C TYR A 169 -42.72 -4.92 46.95
N ASP A 170 -43.86 -5.51 46.61
CA ASP A 170 -44.31 -6.79 47.18
C ASP A 170 -43.29 -7.91 46.89
N GLU A 171 -43.31 -8.96 47.71
CA GLU A 171 -42.30 -10.02 47.67
C GLU A 171 -42.20 -10.74 46.32
N GLN A 172 -43.34 -10.97 45.65
CA GLN A 172 -43.39 -11.66 44.36
C GLN A 172 -42.78 -10.80 43.25
N LEU A 173 -43.15 -9.51 43.19
CA LEU A 173 -42.60 -8.58 42.23
C LEU A 173 -41.12 -8.29 42.51
N ARG A 174 -40.73 -8.15 43.78
CA ARG A 174 -39.34 -7.94 44.21
C ARG A 174 -38.41 -9.04 43.69
N GLY A 175 -38.77 -10.31 43.85
CA GLY A 175 -37.95 -11.42 43.33
C GLY A 175 -37.80 -11.38 41.80
N THR A 176 -38.84 -10.98 41.08
CA THR A 176 -38.79 -10.78 39.63
C THR A 176 -37.85 -9.62 39.26
N LEU A 177 -37.95 -8.49 39.96
CA LEU A 177 -37.09 -7.33 39.73
C LEU A 177 -35.61 -7.62 40.02
N GLU A 178 -35.31 -8.35 41.09
CA GLU A 178 -33.95 -8.79 41.42
C GLU A 178 -33.35 -9.70 40.34
N TYR A 179 -34.13 -10.66 39.85
CA TYR A 179 -33.70 -11.53 38.76
C TYR A 179 -33.34 -10.75 37.48
N HIS A 180 -34.13 -9.74 37.13
CA HIS A 180 -33.85 -8.89 35.97
C HIS A 180 -32.68 -7.92 36.23
N ARG A 181 -32.59 -7.33 37.43
CA ARG A 181 -31.44 -6.51 37.86
C ARG A 181 -30.12 -7.26 37.66
N GLU A 182 -30.03 -8.51 38.13
CA GLU A 182 -28.83 -9.33 37.97
C GLU A 182 -28.46 -9.58 36.50
N LYS A 183 -29.46 -9.73 35.62
CA LYS A 183 -29.20 -9.82 34.17
C LYS A 183 -28.60 -8.54 33.60
N TYR A 184 -29.06 -7.38 34.04
CA TYR A 184 -28.48 -6.09 33.62
C TYR A 184 -27.04 -5.95 34.11
N ILE A 185 -26.78 -6.26 35.39
CA ILE A 185 -25.42 -6.24 35.97
C ILE A 185 -24.51 -7.19 35.19
N LYS A 186 -24.96 -8.41 34.90
CA LYS A 186 -24.20 -9.38 34.10
C LYS A 186 -23.96 -8.88 32.67
N ALA A 187 -24.95 -8.27 32.03
CA ALA A 187 -24.79 -7.74 30.67
C ALA A 187 -23.74 -6.62 30.61
N ILE A 188 -23.71 -5.73 31.59
CA ILE A 188 -22.76 -4.60 31.67
C ILE A 188 -21.35 -5.10 31.97
N THR A 189 -21.21 -6.07 32.88
CA THR A 189 -19.90 -6.58 33.33
C THR A 189 -19.31 -7.60 32.35
N LYS A 190 -20.09 -8.60 31.93
CA LYS A 190 -19.64 -9.69 31.06
C LYS A 190 -19.73 -9.35 29.57
N ARG A 191 -20.62 -8.43 29.17
CA ARG A 191 -20.77 -7.96 27.77
C ARG A 191 -20.93 -9.10 26.76
N GLU A 192 -21.65 -10.15 27.13
CA GLU A 192 -21.88 -11.29 26.24
C GLU A 192 -22.71 -10.85 25.02
N ARG A 193 -22.34 -11.39 23.85
CA ARG A 193 -22.91 -10.98 22.54
C ARG A 193 -24.44 -10.98 22.53
N ARG A 194 -25.08 -11.99 23.11
CA ARG A 194 -26.54 -12.13 23.14
C ARG A 194 -27.21 -10.98 23.90
N TYR A 195 -26.66 -10.56 25.04
CA TYR A 195 -27.22 -9.44 25.80
C TYR A 195 -27.02 -8.12 25.05
N LEU A 196 -25.83 -7.87 24.51
CA LEU A 196 -25.55 -6.65 23.75
C LEU A 196 -26.54 -6.45 22.59
N HIS A 197 -26.92 -7.53 21.89
CA HIS A 197 -27.96 -7.48 20.86
C HIS A 197 -29.32 -7.07 21.40
N LYS A 198 -29.78 -7.67 22.50
CA LYS A 198 -31.06 -7.31 23.13
C LYS A 198 -31.09 -5.84 23.58
N PHE A 199 -30.00 -5.37 24.17
CA PHE A 199 -29.86 -3.97 24.55
C PHE A 199 -29.92 -3.04 23.35
N TRP A 200 -29.21 -3.36 22.27
CA TRP A 200 -29.28 -2.56 21.07
C TRP A 200 -30.68 -2.55 20.44
N PHE A 201 -31.36 -3.70 20.35
CA PHE A 201 -32.75 -3.74 19.86
C PHE A 201 -33.66 -2.84 20.68
N THR A 202 -33.50 -2.87 22.01
CA THR A 202 -34.27 -2.04 22.94
C THR A 202 -33.98 -0.55 22.71
N VAL A 203 -32.72 -0.15 22.62
CA VAL A 203 -32.32 1.25 22.37
C VAL A 203 -32.78 1.73 20.99
N ASN A 204 -32.63 0.89 19.96
CA ASN A 204 -33.07 1.18 18.60
C ASN A 204 -34.57 1.48 18.58
N GLU A 205 -35.41 0.63 19.16
CA GLU A 205 -36.87 0.80 19.16
C GLU A 205 -37.34 1.96 20.05
N MET A 206 -36.58 2.30 21.09
CA MET A 206 -36.88 3.48 21.92
C MET A 206 -36.43 4.81 21.28
N SER A 207 -35.66 4.77 20.19
CA SER A 207 -35.11 5.95 19.51
C SER A 207 -35.97 6.36 18.32
N VAL A 208 -37.21 6.78 18.59
CA VAL A 208 -38.19 7.18 17.57
C VAL A 208 -37.60 8.22 16.61
N GLY A 209 -37.75 7.99 15.30
CA GLY A 209 -37.17 8.83 14.24
C GLY A 209 -35.70 8.56 13.91
N TYR A 210 -35.01 7.74 14.73
CA TYR A 210 -33.62 7.35 14.54
C TYR A 210 -33.42 5.86 14.82
N GLN A 211 -34.07 5.03 13.99
CA GLN A 211 -34.08 3.58 14.18
C GLN A 211 -34.06 2.84 12.85
N ILE A 212 -33.58 1.60 12.87
CA ILE A 212 -33.79 0.64 11.79
C ILE A 212 -35.01 -0.23 12.10
N GLU A 213 -35.68 -0.72 11.07
CA GLU A 213 -36.79 -1.66 11.26
C GLU A 213 -36.26 -3.04 11.68
N LEU A 214 -36.74 -3.53 12.82
CA LEU A 214 -36.43 -4.87 13.30
C LEU A 214 -37.42 -5.91 12.73
N SER A 215 -36.91 -7.08 12.34
CA SER A 215 -37.76 -8.22 11.98
C SER A 215 -38.64 -8.68 13.16
N LYS A 216 -39.72 -9.40 12.88
CA LYS A 216 -40.62 -9.93 13.92
C LYS A 216 -39.87 -10.72 14.99
N ASN A 217 -38.92 -11.58 14.60
CA ASN A 217 -38.11 -12.36 15.52
C ASN A 217 -37.17 -11.49 16.37
N ASN A 218 -36.60 -10.41 15.80
CA ASN A 218 -35.74 -9.51 16.55
C ASN A 218 -36.56 -8.64 17.53
N LYS A 219 -37.79 -8.26 17.18
CA LYS A 219 -38.71 -7.54 18.08
C LYS A 219 -39.09 -8.35 19.32
N GLN A 220 -39.16 -9.68 19.22
CA GLN A 220 -39.38 -10.56 20.38
C GLN A 220 -38.20 -10.55 21.37
N ASN A 221 -37.02 -10.09 20.94
CA ASN A 221 -35.82 -10.04 21.77
C ASN A 221 -35.58 -8.68 22.45
N ILE A 222 -36.51 -7.72 22.30
CA ILE A 222 -36.49 -6.45 23.02
C ILE A 222 -36.74 -6.71 24.51
N LEU A 223 -36.03 -5.99 25.37
CA LEU A 223 -36.25 -6.04 26.82
C LEU A 223 -37.55 -5.29 27.15
N ARG A 224 -38.53 -6.03 27.69
CA ARG A 224 -39.86 -5.54 28.09
C ARG A 224 -40.21 -5.96 29.52
N ASP A 225 -39.19 -6.29 30.31
CA ASP A 225 -39.39 -6.73 31.68
C ASP A 225 -39.67 -5.57 32.63
N PRO A 226 -40.27 -5.82 33.82
CA PRO A 226 -40.63 -4.75 34.75
C PRO A 226 -39.43 -3.88 35.18
N PHE A 227 -38.23 -4.46 35.27
CA PHE A 227 -37.02 -3.71 35.63
C PHE A 227 -36.60 -2.74 34.50
N THR A 228 -36.78 -3.14 33.25
CA THR A 228 -36.61 -2.26 32.07
C THR A 228 -37.51 -1.04 32.17
N SER A 229 -38.78 -1.23 32.56
CA SER A 229 -39.74 -0.12 32.71
C SER A 229 -39.28 0.90 33.76
N ILE A 230 -38.80 0.43 34.93
CA ILE A 230 -38.23 1.29 35.98
C ILE A 230 -37.02 2.06 35.43
N LEU A 231 -36.10 1.38 34.73
CA LEU A 231 -34.92 2.05 34.16
C LEU A 231 -35.26 3.10 33.09
N VAL A 232 -36.39 2.95 32.40
CA VAL A 232 -36.86 3.91 31.39
C VAL A 232 -37.56 5.10 32.01
N GLN A 233 -38.37 4.88 33.05
CA GLN A 233 -39.25 5.90 33.64
C GLN A 233 -38.58 6.65 34.79
N ASP A 234 -37.84 5.94 35.63
CA ASP A 234 -37.41 6.44 36.94
C ASP A 234 -35.91 6.74 37.01
N THR A 235 -35.17 6.49 35.93
CA THR A 235 -33.72 6.70 35.89
C THR A 235 -33.23 7.32 34.58
N ASP A 236 -32.02 7.89 34.62
CA ASP A 236 -31.35 8.40 33.42
C ASP A 236 -30.68 7.30 32.57
N PHE A 237 -30.78 6.02 32.93
CA PHE A 237 -30.07 4.91 32.28
C PHE A 237 -30.30 4.89 30.76
N TYR A 238 -31.55 4.75 30.32
CA TYR A 238 -31.87 4.72 28.88
C TYR A 238 -31.84 6.11 28.25
N LYS A 239 -32.06 7.17 29.03
CA LYS A 239 -31.96 8.55 28.53
C LYS A 239 -30.54 8.85 28.05
N LYS A 240 -29.52 8.48 28.83
CA LYS A 240 -28.10 8.62 28.47
C LYS A 240 -27.73 7.79 27.25
N ILE A 241 -28.10 6.50 27.24
CA ILE A 241 -27.79 5.61 26.12
C ILE A 241 -28.40 6.12 24.82
N LYS A 242 -29.68 6.52 24.83
CA LYS A 242 -30.36 7.06 23.64
C LYS A 242 -29.70 8.35 23.15
N HIS A 243 -29.32 9.24 24.06
CA HIS A 243 -28.64 10.48 23.71
C HIS A 243 -27.31 10.21 22.99
N GLU A 244 -26.50 9.31 23.54
CA GLU A 244 -25.24 8.87 22.94
C GLU A 244 -25.45 8.19 21.58
N TYR A 245 -26.41 7.26 21.50
CA TYR A 245 -26.73 6.50 20.29
C TYR A 245 -27.16 7.38 19.12
N ALA A 246 -28.13 8.26 19.36
CA ALA A 246 -28.81 9.00 18.30
C ALA A 246 -28.15 10.34 17.98
N TYR A 247 -27.62 11.05 18.99
CA TYR A 247 -27.21 12.44 18.81
C TYR A 247 -25.70 12.63 18.81
N LYS A 248 -24.99 12.02 19.77
CA LYS A 248 -23.54 12.22 19.92
C LYS A 248 -22.75 11.35 18.95
N GLN A 249 -22.98 10.03 18.97
CA GLN A 249 -22.25 9.10 18.10
C GLN A 249 -22.92 8.92 16.75
N ARG A 250 -24.24 9.16 16.69
CA ARG A 250 -25.05 9.01 15.47
C ARG A 250 -24.80 7.64 14.80
N VAL A 251 -24.93 6.55 15.56
CA VAL A 251 -24.48 5.19 15.14
C VAL A 251 -24.99 4.76 13.75
N LEU A 252 -26.27 4.95 13.45
CA LEU A 252 -26.88 4.57 12.17
C LEU A 252 -26.49 5.45 10.98
N THR A 253 -26.17 6.72 11.23
CA THR A 253 -25.86 7.72 10.19
C THR A 253 -24.38 8.09 10.16
N HIS A 254 -23.58 7.51 11.04
CA HIS A 254 -22.13 7.71 11.07
C HIS A 254 -21.49 7.22 9.76
N PRO A 255 -20.53 7.97 9.20
CA PRO A 255 -19.81 7.54 7.99
C PRO A 255 -19.21 6.14 8.14
N VAL A 256 -19.04 5.43 7.03
CA VAL A 256 -18.30 4.15 7.04
C VAL A 256 -16.89 4.41 7.56
N GLN A 257 -16.49 3.69 8.60
CA GLN A 257 -15.16 3.80 9.18
C GLN A 257 -14.18 2.86 8.47
N TYR A 258 -12.90 3.24 8.45
CA TYR A 258 -11.84 2.43 7.84
C TYR A 258 -11.84 0.99 8.38
N LYS A 259 -11.92 0.83 9.71
CA LYS A 259 -11.98 -0.47 10.37
C LYS A 259 -13.19 -1.32 9.92
N GLU A 260 -14.32 -0.70 9.63
CA GLU A 260 -15.50 -1.40 9.15
C GLU A 260 -15.28 -1.93 7.74
N MET A 261 -14.70 -1.11 6.86
CA MET A 261 -14.30 -1.53 5.52
C MET A 261 -13.33 -2.71 5.55
N ARG A 262 -12.37 -2.68 6.46
CA ARG A 262 -11.42 -3.79 6.69
C ARG A 262 -12.12 -5.09 7.06
N ILE A 263 -13.03 -5.05 8.03
CA ILE A 263 -13.77 -6.25 8.49
C ILE A 263 -14.57 -6.87 7.33
N VAL A 264 -15.23 -6.03 6.53
CA VAL A 264 -15.99 -6.48 5.35
C VAL A 264 -15.05 -7.11 4.33
N CYS A 265 -14.00 -6.40 3.91
CA CYS A 265 -13.03 -6.90 2.94
C CYS A 265 -12.36 -8.20 3.41
N ASP A 266 -11.92 -8.29 4.66
CA ASP A 266 -11.32 -9.52 5.21
C ASP A 266 -12.30 -10.70 5.12
N THR A 267 -13.55 -10.50 5.52
CA THR A 267 -14.58 -11.55 5.49
C THR A 267 -14.82 -12.04 4.06
N ILE A 268 -14.95 -11.11 3.10
CA ILE A 268 -15.21 -11.45 1.71
C ILE A 268 -13.98 -12.07 1.04
N PHE A 269 -12.79 -11.52 1.21
CA PHE A 269 -11.58 -12.08 0.59
C PHE A 269 -11.17 -13.43 1.19
N ASP A 270 -11.44 -13.68 2.47
CA ASP A 270 -11.24 -15.02 3.05
C ASP A 270 -12.17 -16.05 2.41
N LYS A 271 -13.42 -15.67 2.07
CA LYS A 271 -14.38 -16.54 1.36
C LYS A 271 -13.92 -16.89 -0.06
N TYR A 272 -13.35 -15.94 -0.80
CA TYR A 272 -12.87 -16.14 -2.18
C TYR A 272 -11.36 -16.43 -2.27
N TYR A 273 -10.75 -16.88 -1.18
CA TYR A 273 -9.31 -17.07 -1.12
C TYR A 273 -8.82 -18.16 -2.09
N HIS A 274 -9.62 -19.20 -2.30
CA HIS A 274 -9.26 -20.30 -3.19
C HIS A 274 -9.16 -19.83 -4.64
N GLU A 275 -10.09 -18.98 -5.07
CA GLU A 275 -10.20 -18.49 -6.43
C GLU A 275 -9.24 -17.33 -6.72
N LEU A 276 -9.11 -16.36 -5.79
CA LEU A 276 -8.35 -15.13 -6.03
C LEU A 276 -6.96 -15.12 -5.40
N GLY A 277 -6.66 -16.04 -4.47
CA GLY A 277 -5.41 -16.05 -3.72
C GLY A 277 -4.16 -16.26 -4.59
N HIS A 278 -4.27 -17.02 -5.68
CA HIS A 278 -3.18 -17.18 -6.65
C HIS A 278 -2.92 -15.89 -7.43
N PHE A 279 -3.98 -15.24 -7.90
CA PHE A 279 -3.92 -13.97 -8.61
C PHE A 279 -3.27 -12.86 -7.77
N PHE A 280 -3.70 -12.68 -6.52
CA PHE A 280 -3.11 -11.65 -5.64
C PHE A 280 -1.63 -11.91 -5.36
N ARG A 281 -1.23 -13.16 -5.12
CA ARG A 281 0.17 -13.52 -4.88
C ARG A 281 1.04 -13.25 -6.09
N ASN A 282 0.55 -13.55 -7.30
CA ASN A 282 1.31 -13.31 -8.52
C ASN A 282 1.44 -11.81 -8.80
N THR A 283 0.34 -11.06 -8.69
CA THR A 283 0.34 -9.59 -8.81
C THR A 283 1.32 -8.94 -7.84
N HIS A 284 1.30 -9.34 -6.56
CA HIS A 284 2.27 -8.89 -5.56
C HIS A 284 3.72 -9.18 -5.97
N ARG A 285 4.02 -10.40 -6.42
CA ARG A 285 5.39 -10.77 -6.84
C ARG A 285 5.89 -9.94 -8.02
N ILE A 286 5.04 -9.67 -9.01
CA ILE A 286 5.39 -8.85 -10.18
C ILE A 286 5.79 -7.44 -9.71
N ILE A 287 4.91 -6.80 -8.93
CA ILE A 287 5.15 -5.44 -8.44
C ILE A 287 6.41 -5.40 -7.56
N LYS A 288 6.62 -6.43 -6.73
CA LYS A 288 7.83 -6.55 -5.90
C LYS A 288 9.11 -6.67 -6.72
N ILE A 289 9.10 -7.46 -7.79
CA ILE A 289 10.26 -7.60 -8.69
C ILE A 289 10.55 -6.30 -9.43
N ILE A 290 9.51 -5.62 -9.94
CA ILE A 290 9.66 -4.30 -10.56
C ILE A 290 10.29 -3.33 -9.55
N ASN A 291 9.77 -3.30 -8.32
CA ASN A 291 10.23 -2.41 -7.27
C ASN A 291 11.66 -2.69 -6.79
N SER A 292 12.11 -3.95 -6.79
CA SER A 292 13.44 -4.32 -6.34
C SER A 292 14.52 -4.11 -7.41
N ASN A 293 14.15 -4.16 -8.70
CA ASN A 293 15.09 -4.01 -9.81
C ASN A 293 15.21 -2.58 -10.33
N PHE A 294 14.19 -1.73 -10.13
CA PHE A 294 14.19 -0.37 -10.65
C PHE A 294 14.02 0.68 -9.56
N GLU A 295 14.89 1.70 -9.62
CA GLU A 295 14.75 2.89 -8.80
C GLU A 295 13.48 3.68 -9.14
N TYR A 296 13.06 4.54 -8.21
CA TYR A 296 11.86 5.36 -8.38
C TYR A 296 11.91 6.25 -9.64
N SER A 297 13.08 6.82 -9.93
CA SER A 297 13.29 7.71 -11.08
C SER A 297 13.55 6.95 -12.39
N ASP A 298 13.63 5.62 -12.36
CA ASP A 298 13.84 4.83 -13.57
C ASP A 298 12.54 4.77 -14.37
N ARG A 299 12.59 5.27 -15.61
CA ARG A 299 11.46 5.30 -16.54
C ARG A 299 10.89 3.89 -16.79
N ARG A 300 11.74 2.86 -16.83
CA ARG A 300 11.33 1.46 -17.07
C ARG A 300 10.35 0.96 -16.02
N LYS A 301 10.49 1.44 -14.78
CA LYS A 301 9.56 1.13 -13.69
C LYS A 301 8.12 1.53 -14.04
N SER A 302 7.96 2.77 -14.49
CA SER A 302 6.65 3.31 -14.89
C SER A 302 6.11 2.58 -16.12
N GLU A 303 6.98 2.19 -17.05
CA GLU A 303 6.60 1.42 -18.24
C GLU A 303 6.06 0.04 -17.87
N TYR A 304 6.75 -0.73 -17.03
CA TYR A 304 6.26 -2.05 -16.61
C TYR A 304 5.01 -2.00 -15.75
N ILE A 305 4.89 -1.01 -14.86
CA ILE A 305 3.66 -0.79 -14.10
C ILE A 305 2.50 -0.43 -15.04
N GLY A 306 2.73 0.43 -16.03
CA GLY A 306 1.75 0.80 -17.04
C GLY A 306 1.31 -0.40 -17.89
N ILE A 307 2.26 -1.22 -18.36
CA ILE A 307 1.97 -2.45 -19.10
C ILE A 307 1.13 -3.40 -18.25
N LEU A 308 1.50 -3.63 -16.99
CA LEU A 308 0.74 -4.49 -16.09
C LEU A 308 -0.69 -3.95 -15.88
N ARG A 309 -0.86 -2.65 -15.59
CA ARG A 309 -2.18 -2.02 -15.43
C ARG A 309 -3.03 -2.18 -16.68
N ALA A 310 -2.46 -1.96 -17.87
CA ALA A 310 -3.20 -1.98 -19.13
C ALA A 310 -3.79 -3.36 -19.48
N GLN A 311 -3.34 -4.43 -18.82
CA GLN A 311 -3.91 -5.79 -18.99
C GLN A 311 -5.12 -6.05 -18.09
N LEU A 312 -5.47 -5.14 -17.18
CA LEU A 312 -6.47 -5.37 -16.13
C LEU A 312 -7.74 -4.57 -16.43
N SER A 313 -8.90 -5.18 -16.21
CA SER A 313 -10.16 -4.46 -16.22
C SER A 313 -10.28 -3.55 -14.99
N GLU A 314 -11.23 -2.61 -15.05
CA GLU A 314 -11.55 -1.70 -13.95
C GLU A 314 -11.90 -2.46 -12.67
N GLU A 315 -12.70 -3.52 -12.77
CA GLU A 315 -13.10 -4.36 -11.63
C GLU A 315 -11.90 -5.07 -10.99
N ILE A 316 -10.97 -5.55 -11.81
CA ILE A 316 -9.76 -6.22 -11.32
C ILE A 316 -8.86 -5.24 -10.58
N LEU A 317 -8.71 -4.02 -11.10
CA LEU A 317 -7.96 -2.97 -10.44
C LEU A 317 -8.58 -2.62 -9.07
N LEU A 318 -9.90 -2.45 -8.99
CA LEU A 318 -10.60 -2.19 -7.72
C LEU A 318 -10.46 -3.36 -6.74
N ILE A 319 -10.52 -4.60 -7.22
CA ILE A 319 -10.31 -5.78 -6.38
C ILE A 319 -8.88 -5.82 -5.81
N ILE A 320 -7.87 -5.48 -6.61
CA ILE A 320 -6.48 -5.31 -6.13
C ILE A 320 -6.43 -4.22 -5.05
N PHE A 321 -7.05 -3.06 -5.29
CA PHE A 321 -7.09 -1.98 -4.33
C PHE A 321 -7.72 -2.41 -2.99
N TYR A 322 -8.92 -2.98 -3.03
CA TYR A 322 -9.64 -3.37 -1.82
C TYR A 322 -8.91 -4.45 -1.04
N ASN A 323 -8.30 -5.42 -1.74
CA ASN A 323 -7.46 -6.42 -1.10
C ASN A 323 -6.25 -5.78 -0.44
N ALA A 324 -5.51 -4.94 -1.17
CA ALA A 324 -4.25 -4.37 -0.75
C ALA A 324 -4.36 -3.41 0.44
N ILE A 325 -5.43 -2.61 0.49
CA ILE A 325 -5.62 -1.57 1.49
C ILE A 325 -6.40 -2.09 2.69
N TYR A 326 -7.48 -2.85 2.46
CA TYR A 326 -8.41 -3.16 3.53
C TYR A 326 -8.26 -4.57 4.10
N SER A 327 -7.66 -5.51 3.38
CA SER A 327 -7.49 -6.87 3.89
C SER A 327 -6.16 -7.08 4.61
N ARG A 328 -6.20 -7.88 5.68
CA ARG A 328 -5.01 -8.33 6.42
C ARG A 328 -4.04 -9.11 5.53
N ARG A 329 -4.55 -9.98 4.64
CA ARG A 329 -3.67 -10.78 3.75
C ARG A 329 -3.05 -9.95 2.63
N GLY A 330 -3.70 -8.87 2.21
CA GLY A 330 -3.26 -8.00 1.13
C GLY A 330 -2.30 -6.90 1.54
N ILE A 331 -2.05 -6.67 2.84
CA ILE A 331 -1.22 -5.56 3.32
C ILE A 331 0.19 -5.53 2.70
N GLY A 332 0.77 -6.72 2.45
CA GLY A 332 2.06 -6.84 1.76
C GLY A 332 2.02 -6.30 0.32
N LEU A 333 0.90 -6.51 -0.38
CA LEU A 333 0.67 -5.90 -1.70
C LEU A 333 0.43 -4.39 -1.58
N GLY A 334 -0.33 -3.94 -0.58
CA GLY A 334 -0.52 -2.51 -0.28
C GLY A 334 0.81 -1.78 -0.09
N ARG A 335 1.74 -2.36 0.68
CA ARG A 335 3.11 -1.87 0.84
C ARG A 335 3.85 -1.70 -0.49
N GLU A 336 3.71 -2.67 -1.38
CA GLU A 336 4.38 -2.65 -2.68
C GLU A 336 3.77 -1.64 -3.67
N LEU A 337 2.51 -1.27 -3.47
CA LEU A 337 1.78 -0.27 -4.26
C LEU A 337 2.11 1.18 -3.87
N ILE A 338 2.69 1.42 -2.69
CA ILE A 338 3.03 2.77 -2.22
C ILE A 338 3.97 3.46 -3.22
N GLY A 339 3.52 4.59 -3.75
CA GLY A 339 4.25 5.45 -4.67
C GLY A 339 4.56 4.84 -6.04
N ASN A 340 3.96 3.72 -6.44
CA ASN A 340 4.34 3.09 -7.71
C ASN A 340 3.51 3.58 -8.91
N ASN A 341 2.52 4.46 -8.70
CA ASN A 341 1.57 4.95 -9.71
C ASN A 341 0.75 3.86 -10.40
N PHE A 342 0.55 2.70 -9.75
CA PHE A 342 -0.19 1.59 -10.33
C PHE A 342 -1.64 1.97 -10.64
N PHE A 343 -2.29 2.78 -9.81
CA PHE A 343 -3.66 3.26 -10.02
C PHE A 343 -3.74 4.56 -10.86
N GLY A 344 -2.61 5.13 -11.24
CA GLY A 344 -2.52 6.43 -11.89
C GLY A 344 -1.44 7.30 -11.26
N ASN A 345 -1.17 8.44 -11.87
CA ASN A 345 -0.34 9.52 -11.33
C ASN A 345 -1.23 10.69 -10.84
N ASP A 346 -0.63 11.73 -10.28
CA ASP A 346 -1.37 12.86 -9.69
C ASP A 346 -2.34 13.55 -10.67
N LYS A 347 -2.04 13.56 -11.97
CA LYS A 347 -2.92 14.13 -13.00
C LYS A 347 -4.15 13.26 -13.27
N ASP A 348 -4.08 11.99 -12.95
CA ASP A 348 -5.15 11.01 -13.18
C ASP A 348 -6.21 11.08 -12.07
N PHE A 349 -5.98 11.90 -11.02
CA PHE A 349 -6.88 12.18 -9.90
C PHE A 349 -7.17 13.69 -9.79
N PRO A 350 -7.84 14.30 -10.78
CA PRO A 350 -8.20 15.72 -10.72
C PRO A 350 -9.11 16.00 -9.52
N TYR A 351 -8.91 17.14 -8.86
CA TYR A 351 -9.77 17.60 -7.76
C TYR A 351 -9.84 19.12 -7.71
N TYR A 352 -10.89 19.62 -7.04
CA TYR A 352 -11.01 21.02 -6.65
C TYR A 352 -11.26 21.14 -5.15
N VAL A 353 -10.95 22.30 -4.58
CA VAL A 353 -11.19 22.60 -3.17
C VAL A 353 -12.46 23.42 -3.07
N ASN A 354 -13.45 22.94 -2.32
CA ASN A 354 -14.66 23.70 -2.04
C ASN A 354 -14.49 24.45 -0.72
N SER A 355 -14.35 25.77 -0.79
CA SER A 355 -14.21 26.64 0.39
C SER A 355 -15.39 26.54 1.36
N ASN A 356 -16.56 26.07 0.89
CA ASN A 356 -17.79 25.98 1.67
C ASN A 356 -17.97 24.63 2.37
N ASP A 357 -17.15 23.61 2.05
CA ASP A 357 -17.10 22.33 2.76
C ASP A 357 -15.71 22.17 3.41
N PRO A 358 -15.53 22.68 4.64
CA PRO A 358 -14.23 22.65 5.31
C PRO A 358 -13.77 21.24 5.71
N LYS A 359 -14.61 20.21 5.55
CA LYS A 359 -14.26 18.80 5.86
C LYS A 359 -13.85 18.03 4.62
N ALA A 360 -14.46 18.27 3.47
CA ALA A 360 -14.00 17.72 2.18
C ALA A 360 -12.85 18.57 1.61
N ARG A 361 -11.63 18.32 2.11
CA ARG A 361 -10.43 19.07 1.68
C ARG A 361 -10.16 18.95 0.17
N LYS A 362 -10.60 17.85 -0.46
CA LYS A 362 -10.51 17.61 -1.90
C LYS A 362 -11.82 17.00 -2.41
N ASN A 363 -12.46 17.70 -3.34
CA ASN A 363 -13.57 17.17 -4.13
C ASN A 363 -12.99 16.60 -5.41
N PHE A 364 -12.78 15.29 -5.42
CA PHE A 364 -12.25 14.60 -6.60
C PHE A 364 -13.25 14.66 -7.75
N GLN A 365 -12.71 14.80 -8.95
CA GLN A 365 -13.39 14.56 -10.22
C GLN A 365 -13.09 13.12 -10.68
N GLU A 366 -13.75 12.67 -11.75
CA GLU A 366 -13.70 11.28 -12.16
C GLU A 366 -12.25 10.88 -12.52
N PRO A 367 -11.68 9.87 -11.84
CA PRO A 367 -10.33 9.43 -12.15
C PRO A 367 -10.22 8.85 -13.56
N GLN A 368 -9.05 8.96 -14.19
CA GLN A 368 -8.88 8.48 -15.57
C GLN A 368 -9.05 6.95 -15.72
N HIS A 369 -8.74 6.18 -14.67
CA HIS A 369 -8.71 4.71 -14.71
C HIS A 369 -9.90 4.05 -13.99
N PHE A 370 -10.76 4.84 -13.35
CA PHE A 370 -11.89 4.34 -12.55
C PHE A 370 -13.09 5.21 -12.75
N ARG A 371 -14.24 4.59 -12.94
CA ARG A 371 -15.51 5.30 -12.91
C ARG A 371 -15.95 5.44 -11.46
N PHE A 372 -16.46 6.60 -11.09
CA PHE A 372 -16.86 6.85 -9.71
C PHE A 372 -17.89 5.85 -9.19
N TYR A 373 -18.78 5.38 -10.06
CA TYR A 373 -19.85 4.47 -9.68
C TYR A 373 -19.39 3.04 -9.40
N SER A 374 -18.18 2.69 -9.83
CA SER A 374 -17.57 1.38 -9.57
C SER A 374 -16.88 1.35 -8.20
N ILE A 375 -16.48 2.52 -7.68
CA ILE A 375 -15.83 2.67 -6.39
C ILE A 375 -16.88 2.66 -5.27
N ILE A 376 -16.67 1.85 -4.25
CA ILE A 376 -17.60 1.64 -3.14
C ILE A 376 -17.64 2.87 -2.23
N LEU A 377 -16.49 3.46 -1.90
CA LEU A 377 -16.37 4.63 -1.03
C LEU A 377 -15.57 5.74 -1.72
N PRO A 378 -16.12 6.40 -2.76
CA PRO A 378 -15.36 7.24 -3.69
C PRO A 378 -14.43 8.28 -3.02
N ALA A 379 -14.95 9.05 -2.08
CA ALA A 379 -14.20 10.15 -1.45
C ALA A 379 -12.96 9.64 -0.69
N MET A 380 -13.12 8.56 0.09
CA MET A 380 -12.06 8.02 0.92
C MET A 380 -11.10 7.12 0.13
N ASP A 381 -11.64 6.29 -0.78
CA ASP A 381 -10.85 5.36 -1.60
C ASP A 381 -9.89 6.14 -2.52
N ILE A 382 -10.37 7.20 -3.17
CA ILE A 382 -9.55 8.04 -4.04
C ILE A 382 -8.55 8.88 -3.24
N GLU A 383 -8.89 9.33 -2.03
CA GLU A 383 -7.91 10.01 -1.17
C GLU A 383 -6.72 9.09 -0.88
N ILE A 384 -6.94 7.81 -0.58
CA ILE A 384 -5.85 6.83 -0.42
C ILE A 384 -5.07 6.67 -1.72
N MET A 385 -5.75 6.42 -2.84
CA MET A 385 -5.08 6.22 -4.14
C MET A 385 -4.19 7.42 -4.48
N SER A 386 -4.76 8.62 -4.46
CA SER A 386 -4.11 9.89 -4.86
C SER A 386 -3.07 10.43 -3.87
N THR A 387 -3.11 10.02 -2.59
CA THR A 387 -2.18 10.56 -1.58
C THR A 387 -1.02 9.62 -1.30
N ILE A 388 -1.22 8.29 -1.30
CA ILE A 388 -0.16 7.33 -0.94
C ILE A 388 0.23 6.33 -2.02
N LEU A 389 -0.65 6.04 -2.98
CA LEU A 389 -0.33 5.11 -4.06
C LEU A 389 0.25 5.81 -5.30
N THR A 390 -0.02 7.11 -5.47
CA THR A 390 0.65 7.97 -6.45
C THR A 390 1.95 8.56 -5.92
N THR A 391 2.61 9.35 -6.76
CA THR A 391 4.01 9.71 -6.62
C THR A 391 4.31 10.47 -5.34
N GLN A 392 4.91 9.78 -4.37
CA GLN A 392 5.44 10.39 -3.17
C GLN A 392 6.95 10.64 -3.29
N ARG A 393 7.46 11.61 -2.52
CA ARG A 393 8.90 11.89 -2.40
C ARG A 393 9.65 10.59 -2.04
N LYS A 394 10.77 10.29 -2.75
CA LYS A 394 11.59 9.07 -2.59
C LYS A 394 11.85 8.66 -1.13
N LYS A 395 12.12 9.63 -0.26
CA LYS A 395 12.33 9.41 1.20
C LYS A 395 11.07 8.90 1.93
N LYS A 396 9.89 9.45 1.61
CA LYS A 396 8.61 9.04 2.22
C LYS A 396 8.25 7.62 1.80
N VAL A 397 8.42 7.29 0.51
CA VAL A 397 8.21 5.94 -0.02
C VAL A 397 9.14 4.92 0.64
N GLN A 398 10.43 5.23 0.78
CA GLN A 398 11.38 4.33 1.44
C GLN A 398 11.00 4.05 2.89
N LYS A 399 10.66 5.08 3.66
CA LYS A 399 10.21 4.97 5.04
C LYS A 399 8.98 4.06 5.16
N LEU A 400 7.93 4.35 4.39
CA LEU A 400 6.67 3.59 4.43
C LEU A 400 6.83 2.13 3.99
N ARG A 401 7.72 1.85 3.04
CA ARG A 401 7.87 0.50 2.50
C ARG A 401 8.83 -0.38 3.29
N LYS A 402 9.92 0.19 3.78
CA LYS A 402 11.01 -0.57 4.41
C LYS A 402 10.97 -0.53 5.93
N GLU A 403 10.49 0.56 6.52
CA GLU A 403 10.62 0.79 7.97
C GLU A 403 9.30 0.54 8.72
N PHE A 404 8.15 0.75 8.08
CA PHE A 404 6.86 0.58 8.76
C PHE A 404 6.57 -0.92 8.99
N SER A 405 6.07 -1.23 10.19
CA SER A 405 5.36 -2.48 10.43
C SER A 405 4.01 -2.46 9.69
N ASP A 406 3.35 -3.62 9.60
CA ASP A 406 2.03 -3.69 8.96
C ASP A 406 1.00 -2.88 9.75
N GLU A 407 1.09 -2.83 11.08
CA GLU A 407 0.22 -2.01 11.93
C GLU A 407 0.40 -0.52 11.65
N ASN A 408 1.65 -0.05 11.61
CA ASN A 408 1.95 1.36 11.29
C ASN A 408 1.45 1.74 9.89
N LEU A 409 1.50 0.82 8.93
CA LEU A 409 0.99 1.07 7.59
C LEU A 409 -0.54 1.14 7.55
N ILE A 410 -1.21 0.26 8.30
CA ILE A 410 -2.67 0.30 8.47
C ILE A 410 -3.10 1.62 9.11
N GLU A 411 -2.38 2.09 10.14
CA GLU A 411 -2.64 3.38 10.79
C GLU A 411 -2.47 4.56 9.81
N GLU A 412 -1.46 4.51 8.94
CA GLU A 412 -1.28 5.56 7.92
C GLU A 412 -2.40 5.53 6.87
N PHE A 413 -2.86 4.35 6.44
CA PHE A 413 -4.01 4.24 5.56
C PHE A 413 -5.29 4.75 6.23
N GLU A 414 -5.52 4.44 7.50
CA GLU A 414 -6.64 4.96 8.27
C GLU A 414 -6.57 6.48 8.43
N ARG A 415 -5.38 7.02 8.69
CA ARG A 415 -5.15 8.47 8.78
C ARG A 415 -5.54 9.17 7.47
N ILE A 416 -5.09 8.63 6.33
CA ILE A 416 -5.40 9.20 5.01
C ILE A 416 -6.88 9.01 4.66
N TYR A 417 -7.46 7.85 4.96
CA TYR A 417 -8.90 7.61 4.81
C TYR A 417 -9.72 8.67 5.56
N ASN A 418 -9.28 9.02 6.76
CA ASN A 418 -9.94 10.02 7.60
C ASN A 418 -9.72 11.47 7.13
N ASP A 419 -8.70 11.74 6.30
CA ASP A 419 -8.44 13.07 5.74
C ASP A 419 -9.57 13.54 4.79
N ASN A 420 -10.34 12.61 4.21
CA ASN A 420 -11.49 12.90 3.33
C ASN A 420 -12.73 12.06 3.66
N ILE A 421 -12.94 11.76 4.96
CA ILE A 421 -14.10 10.99 5.40
C ILE A 421 -15.41 11.73 5.10
N SER A 422 -16.39 11.01 4.55
CA SER A 422 -17.71 11.59 4.27
C SER A 422 -18.40 12.09 5.55
N GLU A 423 -19.37 13.00 5.39
CA GLU A 423 -20.10 13.56 6.54
C GLU A 423 -21.06 12.58 7.23
N ASN A 424 -21.63 11.65 6.46
CA ASN A 424 -22.58 10.66 6.96
C ASN A 424 -22.58 9.38 6.10
N PHE A 425 -23.22 8.34 6.62
CA PHE A 425 -23.33 7.03 6.01
C PHE A 425 -23.85 7.06 4.56
N LYS A 426 -24.91 7.83 4.29
CA LYS A 426 -25.46 7.92 2.92
C LYS A 426 -24.47 8.60 1.97
N LYS A 427 -23.74 9.62 2.45
CA LYS A 427 -22.71 10.31 1.67
C LYS A 427 -21.47 9.44 1.43
N SER A 428 -21.20 8.43 2.26
CA SER A 428 -20.10 7.47 2.04
C SER A 428 -20.18 6.73 0.71
N PHE A 429 -21.40 6.44 0.23
CA PHE A 429 -21.63 5.76 -1.05
C PHE A 429 -22.08 6.71 -2.16
N LYS A 430 -22.47 7.94 -1.81
CA LYS A 430 -22.95 8.91 -2.79
C LYS A 430 -21.76 9.63 -3.41
N ARG A 431 -21.93 9.88 -4.70
CA ARG A 431 -21.08 10.76 -5.50
C ARG A 431 -21.08 12.14 -4.84
N THR A 432 -19.93 12.59 -4.33
CA THR A 432 -19.69 14.02 -4.12
C THR A 432 -19.58 14.63 -5.51
N SER A 433 -20.66 15.25 -5.97
CA SER A 433 -20.70 16.07 -7.18
C SER A 433 -20.16 17.46 -6.91
#